data_AF-A0A4Y9FVY0-F1
#
_entry.id   AF-A0A4Y9FVY0-F1
#
_cell.length_a   1.000
_cell.length_b   1.000
_cell.length_c   1.000
_cell.angle_alpha   90.00
_cell.angle_beta   90.00
_cell.angle_gamma   90.00
#
_symmetry.space_group_name_H-M   'P 1'
#
loop_
_entity.id
_entity.type
_entity.pdbx_description
1 polymer ?
#
loop_
_entity_poly.entity_id
_entity_poly.type
_entity_poly.pdbx_seq_one_letter_code
_entity_poly.pdbx_strand_id
1 'polypeptide(L)'
;MAPEVAEVKRALLALSERDRAAVIRAGLISLDGHVGTGEQDDIDAAWRSEVDSRLVDVLSNAVQLGTFEETRARFAAKHPA
;
A
#
# COMPACT_ATOMS: atom_id res chain seq x y z
N MET A 1 18.47 21.95 -19.02
CA MET A 1 17.39 22.95 -18.79
C MET A 1 16.08 22.19 -18.68
N ALA A 2 15.22 22.56 -17.75
CA ALA A 2 13.88 21.99 -17.69
C ALA A 2 13.05 22.55 -18.85
N PRO A 3 12.18 21.75 -19.48
CA PRO A 3 11.28 22.25 -20.52
C PRO A 3 10.32 23.29 -19.92
N GLU A 4 10.03 24.33 -20.70
CA GLU A 4 9.02 25.31 -20.32
C GLU A 4 7.65 24.65 -20.20
N VAL A 5 6.81 25.11 -19.26
CA VAL A 5 5.47 24.53 -19.03
C VAL A 5 4.63 24.54 -20.32
N ALA A 6 4.80 25.58 -21.14
CA ALA A 6 4.14 25.71 -22.43
C ALA A 6 4.57 24.65 -23.46
N GLU A 7 5.80 24.16 -23.38
CA GLU A 7 6.32 23.09 -24.23
C GLU A 7 5.79 21.73 -23.78
N VAL A 8 5.82 21.44 -22.47
CA VAL A 8 5.23 20.22 -21.89
C VAL A 8 3.75 20.11 -22.23
N LYS A 9 3.00 21.22 -22.11
CA LYS A 9 1.57 21.26 -22.46
C LYS A 9 1.34 20.95 -23.95
N ARG A 10 2.16 21.51 -24.84
CA ARG A 10 2.06 21.23 -26.30
C ARG A 10 2.36 19.76 -26.59
N ALA A 11 3.42 19.21 -26.01
CA ALA A 11 3.77 17.81 -26.17
C ALA A 11 2.67 16.88 -25.66
N LEU A 12 2.09 17.16 -24.48
CA LEU A 12 1.01 16.37 -23.89
C LEU A 12 -0.25 16.36 -24.76
N LEU A 13 -0.60 17.50 -25.38
CA LEU A 13 -1.77 17.60 -26.26
C LEU A 13 -1.56 16.94 -27.62
N ALA A 14 -0.31 16.75 -28.06
CA ALA A 14 0.02 16.06 -29.30
C ALA A 14 -0.12 14.52 -29.20
N LEU A 15 -0.21 13.98 -27.99
CA LEU A 15 -0.40 12.55 -27.75
C LEU A 15 -1.80 12.07 -28.13
N SER A 16 -1.90 10.77 -28.38
CA SER A 16 -3.19 10.07 -28.43
C SER A 16 -3.94 10.24 -27.10
N GLU A 17 -5.26 10.10 -27.11
CA GLU A 17 -6.05 10.20 -25.87
C GLU A 17 -5.59 9.19 -24.81
N ARG A 18 -5.28 7.96 -25.24
CA ARG A 18 -4.79 6.89 -24.37
C ARG A 18 -3.45 7.24 -23.73
N ASP A 19 -2.49 7.69 -24.53
CA ASP A 19 -1.15 8.00 -24.04
C ASP A 19 -1.15 9.27 -23.17
N ARG A 20 -1.96 10.26 -23.54
CA ARG A 20 -2.19 11.45 -22.72
C ARG A 20 -2.76 11.07 -21.34
N ALA A 21 -3.74 10.16 -21.28
CA ALA A 21 -4.31 9.69 -20.02
C ALA A 21 -3.26 8.93 -19.17
N ALA A 22 -2.39 8.13 -19.80
CA ALA A 22 -1.32 7.43 -19.11
C ALA A 22 -0.30 8.41 -18.48
N VAL A 23 0.12 9.43 -19.23
CA VAL A 23 1.05 10.46 -18.74
C VAL A 23 0.44 11.27 -17.59
N ILE A 24 -0.83 11.66 -17.70
CA ILE A 24 -1.52 12.39 -16.62
C ILE A 24 -1.62 11.53 -15.36
N ARG A 25 -2.00 10.25 -15.48
CA ARG A 25 -2.05 9.32 -14.35
C ARG A 25 -0.70 9.19 -13.65
N ALA A 26 0.37 8.99 -14.41
CA ALA A 26 1.73 8.90 -13.86
C ALA A 26 2.16 10.21 -13.18
N GLY A 27 1.83 11.36 -13.79
CA GLY A 27 2.06 12.67 -13.21
C GLY A 27 1.34 12.85 -11.87
N LEU A 28 0.07 12.47 -11.78
CA LEU A 28 -0.69 12.52 -10.52
C LEU A 28 -0.07 11.65 -9.43
N ILE A 29 0.32 10.41 -9.76
CA ILE A 29 1.01 9.50 -8.82
C ILE A 29 2.33 10.12 -8.33
N SER A 30 3.06 10.81 -9.21
CA SER A 30 4.32 11.47 -8.83
C SER A 30 4.15 12.66 -7.87
N LEU A 31 2.95 13.24 -7.80
CA LEU A 31 2.62 14.35 -6.90
C LEU A 31 2.25 13.88 -5.49
N ASP A 32 1.84 12.62 -5.33
CA ASP A 32 1.44 12.05 -4.04
C ASP A 32 2.61 11.80 -3.07
N GLY A 33 3.81 12.33 -3.36
CA GLY A 33 4.91 12.46 -2.40
C GLY A 33 5.51 11.14 -1.89
N HIS A 34 5.03 9.98 -2.34
CA HIS A 34 5.57 8.67 -1.99
C HIS A 34 6.84 8.38 -2.82
N VAL A 35 7.83 9.26 -2.69
CA VAL A 35 9.22 9.00 -3.06
C VAL A 35 9.78 8.03 -2.02
N GLY A 36 9.40 6.77 -2.21
CA GLY A 36 9.72 5.66 -1.33
C GLY A 36 9.04 4.37 -1.81
N THR A 37 9.00 4.12 -3.12
CA THR A 37 8.52 2.82 -3.63
C THR A 37 9.30 1.65 -3.01
N GLY A 38 10.59 1.84 -2.70
CA GLY A 38 11.37 0.86 -1.94
C GLY A 38 10.82 0.60 -0.53
N GLU A 39 10.44 1.64 0.23
CA GLU A 39 9.96 1.47 1.61
C GLU A 39 8.55 0.87 1.65
N GLN A 40 7.66 1.26 0.73
CA GLN A 40 6.32 0.66 0.66
C GLN A 40 6.35 -0.78 0.16
N ASP A 41 7.16 -1.09 -0.86
CA ASP A 41 7.29 -2.46 -1.37
C ASP A 41 7.86 -3.40 -0.29
N ASP A 42 8.80 -2.90 0.52
CA ASP A 42 9.37 -3.62 1.67
C ASP A 42 8.33 -3.82 2.79
N ILE A 43 7.53 -2.79 3.11
CA ILE A 43 6.42 -2.89 4.07
C ILE A 43 5.38 -3.91 3.58
N ASP A 44 5.01 -3.86 2.31
CA ASP A 44 4.05 -4.77 1.70
C ASP A 44 4.59 -6.21 1.67
N ALA A 45 5.89 -6.39 1.43
CA ALA A 45 6.57 -7.68 1.52
C ALA A 45 6.56 -8.24 2.94
N ALA A 46 6.85 -7.40 3.94
CA ALA A 46 6.81 -7.79 5.34
C ALA A 46 5.39 -8.19 5.77
N TRP A 47 4.37 -7.43 5.35
CA TRP A 47 2.97 -7.77 5.63
C TRP A 47 2.54 -9.08 4.98
N ARG A 48 2.92 -9.32 3.73
CA ARG A 48 2.63 -10.61 3.06
C ARG A 48 3.27 -11.77 3.81
N SER A 49 4.55 -11.64 4.20
CA SER A 49 5.25 -12.66 4.97
C SER A 49 4.58 -12.94 6.33
N GLU A 50 4.12 -11.91 7.03
CA GLU A 50 3.44 -12.05 8.33
C GLU A 50 2.09 -12.76 8.17
N VAL A 51 1.29 -12.37 7.17
CA VAL A 51 0.00 -13.00 6.90
C VAL A 51 0.17 -14.47 6.53
N ASP A 52 1.14 -14.79 5.66
CA ASP A 52 1.44 -16.17 5.27
C ASP A 52 1.88 -17.01 6.48
N SER A 53 2.74 -16.47 7.36
CA SER A 53 3.15 -17.16 8.58
C SER A 53 1.97 -17.45 9.50
N ARG A 54 1.10 -16.46 9.74
CA ARG A 54 -0.09 -16.65 10.59
C ARG A 54 -1.08 -17.64 9.99
N LEU A 55 -1.25 -17.62 8.67
CA LEU A 55 -2.10 -18.58 7.98
C LEU A 55 -1.55 -20.00 8.16
N VAL A 56 -0.24 -20.19 8.02
CA VAL A 56 0.42 -21.48 8.27
C VAL A 56 0.16 -21.94 9.71
N ASP A 57 0.36 -21.07 10.70
CA ASP A 57 0.14 -21.42 12.12
C ASP A 57 -1.30 -21.89 12.39
N VAL A 58 -2.28 -21.25 11.74
CA VAL A 58 -3.69 -21.63 11.85
C VAL A 58 -3.95 -22.96 11.14
N LEU A 59 -3.48 -23.12 9.90
CA LEU A 59 -3.70 -24.33 9.11
C LEU A 59 -3.01 -25.56 9.71
N SER A 60 -1.87 -25.37 10.36
CA SER A 60 -1.13 -26.45 11.04
C SER A 60 -1.64 -26.73 12.46
N ASN A 61 -2.69 -26.03 12.93
CA ASN A 61 -3.13 -26.05 14.33
C ASN A 61 -1.99 -25.74 15.33
N ALA A 62 -0.98 -24.95 14.93
CA ALA A 62 0.09 -24.52 15.83
C ALA A 62 -0.38 -23.40 16.79
N VAL A 63 -1.51 -22.75 16.49
CA VAL A 63 -2.17 -21.78 17.35
C VAL A 63 -3.60 -22.19 17.69
N GLN A 64 -4.01 -21.98 18.93
CA GLN A 64 -5.40 -22.13 19.35
C GLN A 64 -6.16 -20.83 19.12
N LEU A 65 -7.14 -20.88 18.21
CA LEU A 65 -8.05 -19.75 17.99
C LEU A 65 -9.06 -19.66 19.14
N GLY A 66 -9.24 -18.45 19.67
CA GLY A 66 -10.25 -18.14 20.67
C GLY A 66 -11.44 -17.39 20.06
N THR A 67 -12.48 -17.19 20.86
CA THR A 67 -13.60 -16.33 20.46
C THR A 67 -13.22 -14.86 20.59
N PHE A 68 -13.98 -14.00 19.90
CA PHE A 68 -13.87 -12.55 20.08
C PHE A 68 -14.10 -12.14 21.53
N GLU A 69 -15.09 -12.72 22.21
CA GLU A 69 -15.42 -12.37 23.59
C GLU A 69 -14.31 -12.71 24.58
N GLU A 70 -13.67 -13.89 24.43
CA GLU A 70 -12.49 -14.26 25.22
C GLU A 70 -11.33 -13.29 25.00
N THR A 71 -11.11 -12.91 23.75
CA THR A 71 -10.05 -11.97 23.38
C THR A 71 -10.31 -10.58 23.97
N ARG A 72 -11.56 -10.09 23.88
CA ARG A 72 -11.99 -8.82 24.43
C ARG A 72 -11.86 -8.79 25.96
N ALA A 73 -12.32 -9.84 26.63
CA ALA A 73 -12.22 -9.97 28.09
C ALA A 73 -10.75 -9.96 28.55
N ARG A 74 -9.88 -10.71 27.86
CA ARG A 74 -8.44 -10.73 28.14
C ARG A 74 -7.78 -9.36 27.94
N PHE A 75 -8.15 -8.64 26.88
CA PHE A 75 -7.64 -7.29 26.64
C PHE A 75 -8.06 -6.33 27.76
N ALA A 76 -9.35 -6.30 28.12
CA ALA A 76 -9.87 -5.44 29.19
C ALA A 76 -9.24 -5.76 30.56
N ALA A 77 -9.00 -7.04 30.85
CA ALA A 77 -8.31 -7.46 32.07
C ALA A 77 -6.84 -7.00 32.11
N LYS A 78 -6.16 -6.97 30.96
CA LYS A 78 -4.76 -6.54 30.84
C LYS A 78 -4.61 -5.02 30.80
N HIS A 79 -5.61 -4.32 30.28
CA HIS A 79 -5.65 -2.87 30.11
C HIS A 79 -6.90 -2.30 30.78
N PRO A 80 -6.95 -2.27 32.13
CA PRO A 80 -8.05 -1.64 32.84
C PRO A 80 -8.07 -0.13 32.57
N ALA A 81 -9.28 0.44 32.51
CA ALA A 81 -9.52 1.87 32.30
C ALA A 81 -9.05 2.72 33.49
#